data_AF-A0A840ULC1-F1
#
_entry.id   AF-A0A840ULC1-F1
#
_cell.length_a   1.000
_cell.length_b   1.000
_cell.length_c   1.000
_cell.angle_alpha   90.00
_cell.angle_beta   90.00
_cell.angle_gamma   90.00
#
_symmetry.space_group_name_H-M   'P 1'
#
loop_
_entity.id
_entity.type
_entity.pdbx_description
1 polymer ?
#
loop_
_entity_poly.entity_id
_entity_poly.type
_entity_poly.pdbx_seq_one_letter_code
_entity_poly.pdbx_strand_id
1 'polypeptide(L)'
;MDIWYVAINGQQQGPFSREHLRQSLAVGSCSPDTLVWRQGFDAWRPIAQVPELLAPATSLTPPLPYAAGAMAHDIDYQIFGNEMQFVEIELDSQESAVAEAGSMMYMSNFIRMETIFGDGSSSDATGGLLDKMLGAGKRLITGESLFTTVFTNVGSDKGKVAFASPYPGKIIPLDLNQCGRKLVCQKDAFLCAAKGVAIGVEFQKKIGVALFGGEGFIMQKLEGAGMVFIHAGGTIVEKELQAGETLRVDTGCLVALTQTVHYDIEFVGGVKSALFGGEGFFFATLQGPGHVWLQSLPFSRLAGRIHETAPQNNAGFSTSGEGSILGGLGNLFER
;
A
#
# COMPACT_ATOMS: atom_id res chain seq x y z
N MET A 1 -19.84 -21.62 10.38
CA MET A 1 -18.97 -21.64 11.57
C MET A 1 -19.54 -22.68 12.51
N ASP A 2 -18.75 -23.67 12.91
CA ASP A 2 -19.23 -24.71 13.82
C ASP A 2 -19.31 -24.15 15.24
N ILE A 3 -20.52 -24.13 15.80
CA ILE A 3 -20.79 -23.68 17.17
C ILE A 3 -20.68 -24.89 18.11
N TRP A 4 -19.92 -24.72 19.19
CA TRP A 4 -19.69 -25.75 20.20
C TRP A 4 -20.24 -25.36 21.56
N TYR A 5 -20.61 -26.38 22.34
CA TYR A 5 -21.00 -26.27 23.74
C TYR A 5 -20.20 -27.26 24.58
N VAL A 6 -19.96 -26.91 25.84
CA VAL A 6 -19.17 -27.70 26.81
C VAL A 6 -19.97 -27.90 28.08
N ALA A 7 -19.87 -29.05 28.73
CA ALA A 7 -20.39 -29.26 30.06
C ALA A 7 -19.27 -29.12 31.10
N ILE A 8 -19.29 -28.02 31.85
CA ILE A 8 -18.33 -27.75 32.93
C ILE A 8 -19.12 -27.67 34.24
N ASN A 9 -18.72 -28.44 35.25
CA ASN A 9 -19.41 -28.54 36.55
C ASN A 9 -20.92 -28.88 36.42
N GLY A 10 -21.29 -29.69 35.41
CA GLY A 10 -22.67 -30.11 35.16
C GLY A 10 -23.56 -29.04 34.52
N GLN A 11 -23.01 -27.90 34.11
CA GLN A 11 -23.73 -26.84 33.41
C GLN A 11 -23.22 -26.70 31.97
N GLN A 12 -24.16 -26.50 31.04
CA GLN A 12 -23.83 -26.22 29.65
C GLN A 12 -23.31 -24.78 29.51
N GLN A 13 -22.18 -24.63 28.82
CA GLN A 13 -21.56 -23.35 28.49
C GLN A 13 -21.30 -23.26 26.98
N GLY A 14 -21.43 -22.06 26.43
CA GLY A 14 -21.29 -21.75 25.00
C GLY A 14 -22.24 -20.62 24.59
N PRO A 15 -22.27 -20.23 23.30
CA PRO A 15 -21.58 -20.85 22.17
C PRO A 15 -20.07 -20.53 22.16
N PHE A 16 -19.26 -21.56 21.90
CA PHE A 16 -17.82 -21.42 21.73
C PHE A 16 -17.40 -21.73 20.30
N SER A 17 -16.32 -21.07 19.86
CA SER A 17 -15.62 -21.46 18.65
C SER A 17 -14.72 -22.67 18.93
N ARG A 18 -14.39 -23.41 17.88
CA ARG A 18 -13.42 -24.51 17.93
C ARG A 18 -12.09 -24.07 18.55
N GLU A 19 -11.62 -22.87 18.21
CA GLU A 19 -10.36 -22.32 18.71
C GLU A 19 -10.40 -22.03 20.22
N HIS A 20 -11.51 -21.49 20.71
CA HIS A 20 -11.70 -21.22 22.14
C HIS A 20 -11.63 -22.49 22.99
N LEU A 21 -12.18 -23.61 22.48
CA LEU A 21 -12.11 -24.91 23.17
C LEU A 21 -10.70 -25.49 23.21
N ARG A 22 -9.94 -25.32 22.12
CA ARG A 22 -8.55 -25.77 22.03
C ARG A 22 -7.65 -24.99 22.98
N GLN A 23 -7.84 -23.67 23.06
CA GLN A 23 -7.16 -22.83 24.03
C GLN A 23 -7.52 -23.22 25.46
N SER A 24 -8.80 -23.50 25.74
CA SER A 24 -9.28 -23.94 27.05
C SER A 24 -8.67 -25.27 27.51
N LEU A 25 -8.45 -26.21 26.59
CA LEU A 25 -7.69 -27.44 26.85
C LEU A 25 -6.21 -27.16 27.16
N ALA A 26 -5.58 -26.26 26.41
CA ALA A 26 -4.17 -25.92 26.58
C ALA A 26 -3.89 -25.22 27.92
N VAL A 27 -4.80 -24.37 28.40
CA VAL A 27 -4.67 -23.67 29.70
C VAL A 27 -5.26 -24.47 30.88
N GLY A 28 -5.75 -25.69 30.64
CA GLY A 28 -6.26 -26.60 31.67
C GLY A 28 -7.63 -26.23 32.25
N SER A 29 -8.39 -25.32 31.63
CA SER A 29 -9.76 -25.01 32.03
C SER A 29 -10.77 -26.08 31.59
N CYS A 30 -10.40 -26.90 30.60
CA CYS A 30 -11.08 -28.14 30.22
C CYS A 30 -10.09 -29.30 30.22
N SER A 31 -10.59 -30.51 30.45
CA SER A 31 -9.81 -31.75 30.40
C SER A 31 -10.21 -32.59 29.19
N PRO A 32 -9.41 -33.58 28.76
CA PRO A 32 -9.80 -34.53 27.72
C PRO A 32 -11.13 -35.26 28.00
N ASP A 33 -11.51 -35.40 29.28
CA ASP A 33 -12.75 -36.04 29.71
C ASP A 33 -13.96 -35.08 29.74
N THR A 34 -13.72 -33.77 29.57
CA THR A 34 -14.78 -32.77 29.53
C THR A 34 -15.69 -33.03 28.33
N LEU A 35 -17.01 -32.99 28.56
CA LEU A 35 -18.00 -33.30 27.53
C LEU A 35 -18.26 -32.10 26.63
N VAL A 36 -18.29 -32.33 25.32
CA VAL A 36 -18.60 -31.35 24.29
C VAL A 36 -19.72 -31.82 23.37
N TRP A 37 -20.43 -30.85 22.81
CA TRP A 37 -21.47 -31.08 21.83
C TRP A 37 -21.46 -30.00 20.76
N ARG A 38 -21.78 -30.39 19.52
CA ARG A 38 -22.05 -29.47 18.42
C ARG A 38 -23.20 -30.00 17.57
N GLN A 39 -23.76 -29.12 16.75
CA GLN A 39 -24.77 -29.52 15.77
C GLN A 39 -24.24 -30.64 14.88
N GLY A 40 -24.99 -31.75 14.83
CA GLY A 40 -24.61 -32.99 14.12
C GLY A 40 -24.07 -34.10 15.01
N PHE A 41 -23.95 -33.91 16.33
CA PHE A 41 -23.66 -34.99 17.28
C PHE A 41 -24.95 -35.56 17.87
N ASP A 42 -25.08 -36.89 17.88
CA ASP A 42 -26.24 -37.59 18.48
C ASP A 42 -26.23 -37.56 20.02
N ALA A 43 -25.07 -37.28 20.63
CA ALA A 43 -24.89 -37.20 22.07
C ALA A 43 -23.67 -36.33 22.43
N TRP A 44 -23.58 -35.90 23.69
CA TRP A 44 -22.38 -35.30 24.26
C TRP A 44 -21.22 -36.30 24.23
N ARG A 45 -20.03 -35.85 23.83
CA ARG A 45 -18.84 -36.70 23.69
C ARG A 45 -17.68 -36.10 24.48
N PRO A 46 -16.83 -36.91 25.13
CA PRO A 46 -15.58 -36.41 25.68
C PRO A 46 -14.71 -35.78 24.59
N ILE A 47 -13.99 -34.71 24.92
CA ILE A 47 -13.04 -34.05 24.01
C ILE A 47 -12.02 -35.06 23.45
N ALA A 48 -11.59 -36.03 24.26
CA ALA A 48 -10.69 -37.11 23.86
C ALA A 48 -11.19 -37.93 22.65
N GLN A 49 -12.50 -37.92 22.38
CA GLN A 49 -13.14 -38.64 21.29
C GLN A 49 -13.42 -37.76 20.07
N VAL A 50 -12.94 -36.52 20.06
CA VAL A 50 -13.15 -35.53 19.00
C VAL A 50 -11.79 -35.13 18.42
N PRO A 51 -11.27 -35.85 17.40
CA PRO A 51 -9.93 -35.62 16.85
C PRO A 51 -9.67 -34.19 16.37
N GLU A 52 -10.70 -33.49 15.90
CA GLU A 52 -10.60 -32.08 15.45
C GLU A 52 -10.32 -31.07 16.58
N LEU A 53 -10.58 -31.45 17.83
CA LEU A 53 -10.22 -30.66 19.02
C LEU A 53 -8.85 -31.04 19.59
N LEU A 54 -8.29 -32.19 19.19
CA LEU A 54 -7.02 -32.73 19.68
C LEU A 54 -5.85 -32.57 18.70
N ALA A 55 -6.12 -32.55 17.40
CA ALA A 55 -5.08 -32.38 16.38
C ALA A 55 -4.30 -31.09 16.69
N PRO A 56 -2.95 -31.06 16.74
CA PRO A 56 -2.22 -29.83 16.98
C PRO A 56 -2.65 -28.78 15.96
N ALA A 57 -2.91 -27.56 16.41
CA ALA A 57 -2.97 -26.45 15.48
C ALA A 57 -1.59 -26.45 14.82
N THR A 58 -1.51 -26.57 13.49
CA THR A 58 -0.30 -26.16 12.78
C THR A 58 0.07 -24.83 13.38
N SER A 59 1.20 -24.79 14.09
CA SER A 59 1.58 -23.69 14.96
C SER A 59 1.83 -22.46 14.11
N LEU A 60 0.76 -21.75 13.78
CA LEU A 60 0.80 -20.31 13.66
C LEU A 60 0.81 -19.83 15.10
N THR A 61 1.98 -19.91 15.74
CA THR A 61 2.28 -18.96 16.80
C THR A 61 1.93 -17.59 16.21
N PRO A 62 0.97 -16.84 16.77
CA PRO A 62 0.85 -15.44 16.38
C PRO A 62 2.22 -14.83 16.62
N PRO A 63 2.83 -14.15 15.63
CA PRO A 63 4.06 -13.43 15.90
C PRO A 63 3.79 -12.53 17.10
N LEU A 64 4.75 -12.50 18.04
CA LEU A 64 4.79 -11.49 19.10
C LEU A 64 4.43 -10.13 18.48
N PRO A 65 3.71 -9.23 19.18
CA PRO A 65 3.45 -7.88 18.68
C PRO A 65 4.78 -7.32 18.19
N TYR A 66 4.84 -7.12 16.87
CA TYR A 66 6.06 -7.10 16.10
C TYR A 66 7.03 -6.09 16.73
N ALA A 67 8.11 -6.58 17.36
CA ALA A 67 9.18 -5.72 17.83
C ALA A 67 9.72 -4.99 16.60
N ALA A 68 9.61 -3.65 16.57
CA ALA A 68 10.03 -2.77 15.49
C ALA A 68 11.20 -3.36 14.67
N GLY A 69 10.90 -3.98 13.52
CA GLY A 69 11.86 -4.91 12.92
C GLY A 69 11.45 -5.68 11.66
N ALA A 70 10.25 -5.45 11.10
CA ALA A 70 9.79 -5.86 9.76
C ALA A 70 10.81 -6.52 8.83
N MET A 71 11.18 -7.82 8.95
CA MET A 71 11.89 -8.50 7.87
C MET A 71 10.89 -8.67 6.73
N ALA A 72 11.02 -7.85 5.69
CA ALA A 72 10.23 -8.01 4.49
C ALA A 72 10.65 -9.28 3.76
N HIS A 73 9.80 -9.75 2.86
CA HIS A 73 10.15 -10.87 1.99
C HIS A 73 11.40 -10.51 1.17
N ASP A 74 12.31 -11.47 1.01
CA ASP A 74 13.43 -11.34 0.09
C ASP A 74 12.87 -11.50 -1.32
N ILE A 75 13.13 -10.56 -2.23
CA ILE A 75 12.52 -10.59 -3.56
C ILE A 75 13.58 -10.41 -4.64
N ASP A 76 13.55 -11.33 -5.61
CA ASP A 76 14.34 -11.25 -6.82
C ASP A 76 13.69 -10.25 -7.79
N TYR A 77 14.50 -9.50 -8.55
CA TYR A 77 13.96 -8.55 -9.52
C TYR A 77 14.83 -8.38 -10.77
N GLN A 78 14.19 -7.94 -11.85
CA GLN A 78 14.85 -7.49 -13.07
C GLN A 78 14.19 -6.20 -13.59
N ILE A 79 15.01 -5.18 -13.86
CA ILE A 79 14.55 -3.94 -14.51
C ILE A 79 14.77 -4.07 -16.02
N PHE A 80 13.71 -3.80 -16.79
CA PHE A 80 13.71 -3.81 -18.24
C PHE A 80 13.61 -2.39 -18.79
N GLY A 81 14.15 -2.18 -19.99
CA GLY A 81 14.17 -0.88 -20.65
C GLY A 81 15.34 0.00 -20.23
N ASN A 82 15.55 1.07 -21.00
CA ASN A 82 16.62 2.05 -20.75
C ASN A 82 16.03 3.40 -20.33
N GLU A 83 15.27 4.05 -21.22
CA GLU A 83 14.66 5.37 -20.97
C GLU A 83 13.24 5.29 -20.38
N MET A 84 12.54 4.20 -20.66
CA MET A 84 11.22 3.90 -20.11
C MET A 84 11.30 2.50 -19.53
N GLN A 85 11.27 2.43 -18.20
CA GLN A 85 11.54 1.20 -17.48
C GLN A 85 10.29 0.61 -16.83
N PHE A 86 10.29 -0.72 -16.74
CA PHE A 86 9.40 -1.48 -15.86
C PHE A 86 10.24 -2.48 -15.06
N VAL A 87 9.73 -2.90 -13.90
CA VAL A 87 10.40 -3.89 -13.05
C VAL A 87 9.57 -5.16 -13.00
N GLU A 88 10.19 -6.31 -13.23
CA GLU A 88 9.61 -7.63 -12.95
C GLU A 88 10.13 -8.11 -11.60
N ILE A 89 9.21 -8.42 -10.69
CA ILE A 89 9.50 -9.05 -9.41
C ILE A 89 9.21 -10.54 -9.54
N GLU A 90 10.19 -11.34 -9.15
CA GLU A 90 10.08 -12.79 -9.04
C GLU A 90 9.81 -13.16 -7.58
N LEU A 91 8.77 -13.98 -7.37
CA LEU A 91 8.24 -14.34 -6.06
C LEU A 91 8.26 -15.86 -5.92
N ASP A 92 8.90 -16.38 -4.88
CA ASP A 92 8.78 -17.77 -4.48
C ASP A 92 7.38 -18.07 -3.92
N SER A 93 7.09 -19.35 -3.68
CA SER A 93 5.81 -19.77 -3.11
C SER A 93 5.52 -19.05 -1.79
N GLN A 94 4.33 -18.45 -1.67
CA GLN A 94 3.87 -17.62 -0.55
C GLN A 94 4.56 -16.26 -0.39
N GLU A 95 5.50 -15.90 -1.25
CA GLU A 95 6.07 -14.56 -1.26
C GLU A 95 5.10 -13.54 -1.82
N SER A 96 5.39 -12.27 -1.58
CA SER A 96 4.48 -11.19 -1.93
C SER A 96 5.20 -9.88 -2.16
N ALA A 97 4.69 -9.13 -3.12
CA ALA A 97 5.02 -7.73 -3.35
C ALA A 97 3.80 -6.86 -3.07
N VAL A 98 4.04 -5.59 -2.74
CA VAL A 98 3.02 -4.56 -2.57
C VAL A 98 3.23 -3.45 -3.58
N ALA A 99 2.16 -2.90 -4.17
CA ALA A 99 2.26 -1.81 -5.13
C ALA A 99 1.05 -0.88 -5.06
N GLU A 100 1.18 0.32 -5.63
CA GLU A 100 0.05 1.24 -5.82
C GLU A 100 -0.92 0.67 -6.87
N ALA A 101 -2.22 0.92 -6.67
CA ALA A 101 -3.24 0.53 -7.64
C ALA A 101 -2.95 1.13 -9.03
N GLY A 102 -3.09 0.32 -10.08
CA GLY A 102 -2.88 0.78 -11.47
C GLY A 102 -1.44 0.71 -11.98
N SER A 103 -0.46 0.37 -11.13
CA SER A 103 0.95 0.20 -11.55
C SER A 103 1.26 -1.17 -12.18
N MET A 104 0.37 -2.17 -12.01
CA MET A 104 0.60 -3.53 -12.51
C MET A 104 0.50 -3.57 -14.04
N MET A 105 1.53 -4.14 -14.66
CA MET A 105 1.63 -4.33 -16.12
C MET A 105 1.21 -5.74 -16.55
N TYR A 106 1.81 -6.78 -15.96
CA TYR A 106 1.43 -8.18 -16.18
C TYR A 106 1.75 -9.03 -14.94
N MET A 107 1.13 -10.20 -14.83
CA MET A 107 1.44 -11.20 -13.81
C MET A 107 1.24 -12.62 -14.33
N SER A 108 1.99 -13.56 -13.76
CA SER A 108 1.86 -14.99 -14.04
C SER A 108 0.58 -15.60 -13.42
N ASN A 109 0.17 -16.78 -13.89
CA ASN A 109 -1.12 -17.42 -13.55
C ASN A 109 -1.37 -17.64 -12.04
N PHE A 110 -0.33 -17.83 -11.25
CA PHE A 110 -0.45 -18.14 -9.81
C PHE A 110 -0.25 -16.92 -8.89
N ILE A 111 -0.17 -15.72 -9.45
CA ILE A 111 -0.18 -14.50 -8.64
C ILE A 111 -1.63 -14.12 -8.33
N ARG A 112 -1.94 -14.08 -7.03
CA ARG A 112 -3.22 -13.57 -6.53
C ARG A 112 -3.06 -12.11 -6.12
N MET A 113 -3.93 -11.28 -6.65
CA MET A 113 -4.06 -9.87 -6.27
C MET A 113 -5.10 -9.73 -5.15
N GLU A 114 -4.76 -9.01 -4.09
CA GLU A 114 -5.68 -8.59 -3.04
C GLU A 114 -5.48 -7.10 -2.75
N THR A 115 -6.53 -6.29 -2.90
CA THR A 115 -6.49 -4.90 -2.49
C THR A 115 -6.80 -4.82 -1.00
N ILE A 116 -5.83 -4.33 -0.24
CA ILE A 116 -5.98 -4.09 1.19
C ILE A 116 -6.10 -2.58 1.44
N PHE A 117 -6.93 -2.24 2.42
CA PHE A 117 -7.02 -0.89 2.95
C PHE A 117 -6.07 -0.80 4.14
N GLY A 118 -4.94 -0.11 4.00
CA GLY A 118 -3.91 -0.02 5.05
C GLY A 118 -2.49 -0.26 4.53
N ASP A 119 -1.49 -0.08 5.41
CA ASP A 119 -0.05 0.02 5.11
C ASP A 119 0.65 -1.29 4.69
N GLY A 120 -0.09 -2.38 4.48
CA GLY A 120 0.47 -3.67 4.12
C GLY A 120 1.24 -4.41 5.22
N SER A 121 1.39 -3.81 6.40
CA SER A 121 1.91 -4.48 7.59
C SER A 121 0.75 -5.20 8.29
N SER A 122 0.97 -6.47 8.64
CA SER A 122 -0.10 -7.39 9.03
C SER A 122 -0.83 -7.00 10.32
N SER A 123 -2.03 -6.40 10.23
CA SER A 123 -2.94 -6.25 11.38
C SER A 123 -4.44 -5.96 11.07
N ASP A 124 -5.05 -6.48 10.00
CA ASP A 124 -6.48 -6.17 9.71
C ASP A 124 -7.34 -7.37 9.22
N ALA A 125 -7.17 -8.54 9.83
CA ALA A 125 -7.95 -9.75 9.50
C ALA A 125 -9.24 -9.95 10.33
N THR A 126 -9.65 -9.00 11.19
CA THR A 126 -10.77 -9.22 12.16
C THR A 126 -11.92 -8.20 12.12
N GLY A 127 -11.97 -7.31 11.12
CA GLY A 127 -13.07 -6.35 10.95
C GLY A 127 -14.13 -6.84 9.97
N GLY A 128 -15.39 -6.91 10.39
CA GLY A 128 -16.52 -7.25 9.51
C GLY A 128 -16.71 -6.25 8.36
N LEU A 129 -17.44 -6.64 7.32
CA LEU A 129 -17.64 -5.83 6.08
C LEU A 129 -18.17 -4.40 6.37
N LEU A 130 -19.00 -4.25 7.41
CA LEU A 130 -19.53 -2.94 7.86
C LEU A 130 -18.46 -2.09 8.56
N ASP A 131 -17.57 -2.72 9.33
CA ASP A 131 -16.51 -2.05 10.10
C ASP A 131 -15.37 -1.59 9.17
N LYS A 132 -15.12 -2.37 8.11
CA LYS A 132 -14.23 -1.99 6.99
C LYS A 132 -14.75 -0.79 6.20
N MET A 133 -16.08 -0.65 6.01
CA MET A 133 -16.67 0.50 5.32
C MET A 133 -16.75 1.76 6.20
N LEU A 134 -17.04 1.62 7.49
CA LEU A 134 -17.02 2.74 8.45
C LEU A 134 -15.60 3.24 8.73
N GLY A 135 -14.61 2.34 8.79
CA GLY A 135 -13.19 2.66 8.86
C GLY A 135 -12.67 3.33 7.58
N ALA A 136 -13.03 2.80 6.40
CA ALA A 136 -12.71 3.42 5.11
C ALA A 136 -13.38 4.79 4.94
N GLY A 137 -14.64 4.95 5.36
CA GLY A 137 -15.39 6.20 5.30
C GLY A 137 -14.84 7.29 6.23
N LYS A 138 -14.38 6.94 7.44
CA LYS A 138 -13.67 7.89 8.32
C LYS A 138 -12.27 8.26 7.80
N ARG A 139 -11.56 7.32 7.16
CA ARG A 139 -10.21 7.57 6.60
C ARG A 139 -10.21 8.37 5.29
N LEU A 140 -11.29 8.26 4.50
CA LEU A 140 -11.56 9.17 3.37
C LEU A 140 -11.76 10.63 3.83
N ILE A 141 -12.18 10.85 5.08
CA ILE A 141 -12.36 12.19 5.68
C ILE A 141 -11.04 12.71 6.31
N THR A 142 -10.10 11.83 6.69
CA THR A 142 -8.77 12.21 7.21
C THR A 142 -7.70 12.38 6.13
N GLY A 143 -7.96 11.96 4.88
CA GLY A 143 -7.03 12.10 3.75
C GLY A 143 -6.01 10.95 3.63
N GLU A 144 -6.18 9.86 4.38
CA GLU A 144 -5.22 8.76 4.54
C GLU A 144 -5.50 7.58 3.59
N SER A 145 -5.85 7.83 2.33
CA SER A 145 -6.14 6.76 1.37
C SER A 145 -4.85 6.19 0.76
N LEU A 146 -4.19 5.31 1.51
CA LEU A 146 -3.23 4.37 0.95
C LEU A 146 -3.97 3.07 0.63
N PHE A 147 -4.45 2.97 -0.60
CA PHE A 147 -4.89 1.69 -1.15
C PHE A 147 -3.63 0.98 -1.65
N THR A 148 -3.26 -0.10 -0.98
CA THR A 148 -2.11 -0.91 -1.38
C THR A 148 -2.63 -2.22 -1.93
N THR A 149 -2.10 -2.62 -3.08
CA THR A 149 -2.43 -3.91 -3.68
C THR A 149 -1.32 -4.90 -3.36
N VAL A 150 -1.68 -6.03 -2.77
CA VAL A 150 -0.75 -7.12 -2.45
C VAL A 150 -0.84 -8.17 -3.56
N PHE A 151 0.31 -8.58 -4.07
CA PHE A 151 0.47 -9.61 -5.07
C PHE A 151 1.17 -10.79 -4.42
N THR A 152 0.47 -11.92 -4.25
CA THR A 152 0.99 -13.11 -3.57
C THR A 152 1.12 -14.27 -4.54
N ASN A 153 2.28 -14.94 -4.56
CA ASN A 153 2.40 -16.19 -5.30
C ASN A 153 1.77 -17.35 -4.51
N VAL A 154 0.65 -17.88 -5.02
CA VAL A 154 -0.03 -19.04 -4.42
C VAL A 154 0.32 -20.37 -5.11
N GLY A 155 1.23 -20.35 -6.09
CA GLY A 155 1.75 -21.53 -6.79
C GLY A 155 2.94 -22.15 -6.06
N SER A 156 3.36 -23.33 -6.53
CA SER A 156 4.56 -24.02 -6.04
C SER A 156 5.85 -23.57 -6.72
N ASP A 157 5.74 -23.10 -7.97
CA ASP A 157 6.87 -22.59 -8.76
C ASP A 157 7.01 -21.08 -8.58
N LYS A 158 8.16 -20.53 -9.00
CA LYS A 158 8.39 -19.09 -9.02
C LYS A 158 7.35 -18.37 -9.89
N GLY A 159 6.71 -17.37 -9.30
CA GLY A 159 5.75 -16.50 -9.95
C GLY A 159 6.38 -15.16 -10.30
N LYS A 160 5.83 -14.48 -11.31
CA LYS A 160 6.30 -13.17 -11.76
C LYS A 160 5.18 -12.15 -11.76
N VAL A 161 5.49 -10.94 -11.32
CA VAL A 161 4.61 -9.77 -11.42
C VAL A 161 5.43 -8.56 -11.85
N ALA A 162 4.94 -7.81 -12.84
CA ALA A 162 5.64 -6.65 -13.38
C ALA A 162 4.89 -5.36 -13.09
N PHE A 163 5.64 -4.31 -12.76
CA PHE A 163 5.15 -2.98 -12.43
C PHE A 163 5.78 -1.91 -13.31
N ALA A 164 4.97 -0.96 -13.78
CA ALA A 164 5.38 0.17 -14.58
C ALA A 164 4.70 1.46 -14.10
N SER A 165 5.41 2.57 -14.21
CA SER A 165 4.85 3.91 -13.94
C SER A 165 4.01 4.40 -15.14
N PRO A 166 2.96 5.22 -14.92
CA PRO A 166 2.12 5.75 -16.00
C PRO A 166 2.78 6.87 -16.81
N TYR A 167 4.06 7.22 -16.56
CA TYR A 167 4.80 8.25 -17.29
C TYR A 167 6.26 7.84 -17.57
N PRO A 168 6.91 8.44 -18.60
CA PRO A 168 8.27 8.08 -19.00
C PRO A 168 9.30 8.38 -17.90
N GLY A 169 10.14 7.40 -17.59
CA GLY A 169 11.17 7.55 -16.57
C GLY A 169 11.90 6.25 -16.23
N LYS A 170 12.73 6.35 -15.20
CA LYS A 170 13.61 5.27 -14.73
C LYS A 170 13.21 4.80 -13.33
N ILE A 171 13.53 3.55 -13.01
CA ILE A 171 13.24 2.92 -11.73
C ILE A 171 14.52 2.84 -10.90
N ILE A 172 14.41 3.22 -9.62
CA ILE A 172 15.50 3.20 -8.65
C ILE A 172 15.20 2.10 -7.63
N PRO A 173 15.94 0.97 -7.67
CA PRO A 173 15.85 -0.06 -6.64
C PRO A 173 16.64 0.37 -5.40
N LEU A 174 16.00 0.36 -4.24
CA LEU A 174 16.60 0.77 -2.97
C LEU A 174 16.37 -0.31 -1.91
N ASP A 175 17.43 -0.70 -1.22
CA ASP A 175 17.35 -1.55 -0.04
C ASP A 175 17.21 -0.66 1.21
N LEU A 176 16.08 -0.75 1.91
CA LEU A 176 15.85 0.07 3.10
C LEU A 176 16.89 -0.16 4.19
N ASN A 177 17.53 -1.33 4.27
CA ASN A 177 18.61 -1.56 5.24
C ASN A 177 19.80 -0.60 5.00
N GLN A 178 20.06 -0.24 3.75
CA GLN A 178 21.12 0.70 3.35
C GLN A 178 20.71 2.16 3.57
N CYS A 179 19.40 2.43 3.66
CA CYS A 179 18.84 3.76 3.95
C CYS A 179 18.59 4.01 5.44
N GLY A 180 19.11 3.17 6.35
CA GLY A 180 18.83 3.29 7.79
C GLY A 180 17.39 2.92 8.15
N ARG A 181 16.80 1.98 7.40
CA ARG A 181 15.44 1.40 7.55
C ARG A 181 14.28 2.35 7.33
N LYS A 182 14.55 3.56 6.83
CA LYS A 182 13.53 4.56 6.48
C LYS A 182 13.95 5.36 5.25
N LEU A 183 13.08 5.41 4.25
CA LEU A 183 13.18 6.32 3.11
C LEU A 183 11.93 7.21 3.07
N VAL A 184 12.10 8.48 2.71
CA VAL A 184 10.97 9.39 2.46
C VAL A 184 10.89 9.64 0.96
N CYS A 185 9.75 9.36 0.33
CA CYS A 185 9.55 9.57 -1.11
C CYS A 185 8.27 10.34 -1.40
N GLN A 186 8.20 11.01 -2.55
CA GLN A 186 6.95 11.60 -3.02
C GLN A 186 5.95 10.49 -3.36
N LYS A 187 4.65 10.71 -3.10
CA LYS A 187 3.61 9.68 -3.29
C LYS A 187 3.65 9.05 -4.69
N ASP A 188 3.63 9.86 -5.75
CA ASP A 188 3.60 9.36 -7.14
C ASP A 188 4.93 8.77 -7.61
N ALA A 189 5.98 8.82 -6.77
CA ALA A 189 7.25 8.15 -7.01
C ALA A 189 7.26 6.71 -6.49
N PHE A 190 6.39 6.35 -5.53
CA PHE A 190 6.33 4.96 -5.06
C PHE A 190 5.78 4.04 -6.15
N LEU A 191 6.51 2.97 -6.50
CA LEU A 191 6.06 2.00 -7.50
C LEU A 191 5.63 0.69 -6.85
N CYS A 192 6.57 0.01 -6.19
CA CYS A 192 6.30 -1.23 -5.47
C CYS A 192 7.35 -1.50 -4.39
N ALA A 193 7.10 -2.47 -3.51
CA ALA A 193 8.02 -2.91 -2.47
C ALA A 193 7.80 -4.38 -2.10
N ALA A 194 8.78 -4.97 -1.42
CA ALA A 194 8.60 -6.24 -0.75
C ALA A 194 7.51 -6.14 0.34
N LYS A 195 6.68 -7.17 0.48
CA LYS A 195 5.72 -7.24 1.58
C LYS A 195 6.46 -7.26 2.92
N GLY A 196 6.05 -6.38 3.84
CA GLY A 196 6.71 -6.13 5.12
C GLY A 196 7.34 -4.74 5.21
N VAL A 197 7.45 -4.01 4.10
CA VAL A 197 7.68 -2.57 4.11
C VAL A 197 6.38 -1.86 4.47
N ALA A 198 6.41 -1.10 5.56
CA ALA A 198 5.31 -0.24 5.99
C ALA A 198 5.32 1.06 5.20
N ILE A 199 4.18 1.40 4.61
CA ILE A 199 3.98 2.61 3.80
C ILE A 199 3.06 3.54 4.58
N GLY A 200 3.56 4.72 4.96
CA GLY A 200 2.79 5.72 5.68
C GLY A 200 2.93 7.11 5.07
N VAL A 201 2.11 8.05 5.51
CA VAL A 201 2.29 9.48 5.19
C VAL A 201 3.31 10.07 6.17
N GLU A 202 4.35 10.72 5.66
CA GLU A 202 5.32 11.49 6.45
C GLU A 202 4.90 12.97 6.53
N PHE A 203 4.46 13.51 5.40
CA PHE A 203 4.09 14.91 5.26
C PHE A 203 3.00 15.08 4.21
N GLN A 204 2.04 15.94 4.50
CA GLN A 204 1.01 16.33 3.54
C GLN A 204 0.74 17.81 3.62
N LYS A 205 0.71 18.47 2.46
CA LYS A 205 0.34 19.87 2.34
C LYS A 205 -0.59 20.04 1.14
N LYS A 206 -1.74 20.70 1.35
CA LYS A 206 -2.78 20.95 0.33
C LYS A 206 -2.36 22.04 -0.67
N ILE A 207 -1.20 21.86 -1.28
CA ILE A 207 -0.62 22.72 -2.31
C ILE A 207 -0.65 22.01 -3.66
N GLY A 208 -0.87 22.75 -4.74
CA GLY A 208 -0.92 22.17 -6.08
C GLY A 208 -2.00 21.10 -6.24
N VAL A 209 -3.09 21.15 -5.47
CA VAL A 209 -4.16 20.12 -5.49
C VAL A 209 -4.67 19.81 -6.90
N ALA A 210 -4.71 20.80 -7.80
CA ALA A 210 -5.11 20.59 -9.20
C ALA A 210 -4.09 19.76 -10.02
N LEU A 211 -2.80 19.81 -9.64
CA LEU A 211 -1.70 19.15 -10.34
C LEU A 211 -1.27 17.82 -9.68
N PHE A 212 -1.65 17.60 -8.42
CA PHE A 212 -1.33 16.40 -7.62
C PHE A 212 -2.59 15.61 -7.25
N GLY A 213 -3.47 15.37 -8.24
CA GLY A 213 -4.60 14.43 -8.08
C GLY A 213 -5.66 14.80 -7.04
N GLY A 214 -5.74 16.06 -6.60
CA GLY A 214 -6.73 16.56 -5.65
C GLY A 214 -6.29 16.52 -4.17
N GLU A 215 -5.25 15.76 -3.82
CA GLU A 215 -4.82 15.58 -2.43
C GLU A 215 -3.72 16.57 -2.00
N GLY A 216 -3.05 17.17 -2.98
CA GLY A 216 -1.92 18.07 -2.79
C GLY A 216 -0.59 17.34 -2.75
N PHE A 217 0.45 18.01 -2.27
CA PHE A 217 1.78 17.42 -2.18
C PHE A 217 1.89 16.50 -0.95
N ILE A 218 2.19 15.23 -1.20
CA ILE A 218 2.32 14.18 -0.19
C ILE A 218 3.70 13.55 -0.29
N MET A 219 4.38 13.48 0.84
CA MET A 219 5.56 12.63 1.06
C MET A 219 5.14 11.43 1.89
N GLN A 220 5.50 10.25 1.41
CA GLN A 220 5.34 8.98 2.10
C GLN A 220 6.65 8.61 2.80
N LYS A 221 6.52 7.91 3.92
CA LYS A 221 7.60 7.16 4.55
C LYS A 221 7.48 5.69 4.20
N LEU A 222 8.60 5.09 3.81
CA LEU A 222 8.77 3.66 3.59
C LEU A 222 9.68 3.14 4.70
N GLU A 223 9.16 2.30 5.58
CA GLU A 223 9.84 1.84 6.79
C GLU A 223 9.88 0.32 6.85
N GLY A 224 11.04 -0.27 7.15
CA GLY A 224 11.19 -1.73 7.22
C GLY A 224 12.57 -2.23 6.82
N ALA A 225 12.67 -3.53 6.54
CA ALA A 225 13.85 -4.16 5.96
C ALA A 225 13.45 -4.94 4.71
N GLY A 226 13.57 -4.30 3.55
CA GLY A 226 13.22 -4.90 2.27
C GLY A 226 13.55 -3.99 1.11
N MET A 227 13.45 -4.55 -0.09
CA MET A 227 13.57 -3.80 -1.33
C MET A 227 12.34 -2.92 -1.55
N VAL A 228 12.59 -1.67 -1.94
CA VAL A 228 11.59 -0.74 -2.45
C VAL A 228 12.02 -0.28 -3.84
N PHE A 229 11.04 -0.04 -4.69
CA PHE A 229 11.24 0.45 -6.05
C PHE A 229 10.48 1.76 -6.17
N ILE A 230 11.23 2.82 -6.46
CA ILE A 230 10.66 4.13 -6.74
C ILE A 230 10.89 4.49 -8.21
N HIS A 231 10.01 5.30 -8.78
CA HIS A 231 10.07 5.78 -10.14
C HIS A 231 10.38 7.27 -10.18
N ALA A 232 11.21 7.66 -11.14
CA ALA A 232 11.58 9.04 -11.40
C ALA A 232 11.32 9.41 -12.86
N GLY A 233 10.52 10.45 -13.08
CA GLY A 233 10.14 10.92 -14.42
C GLY A 233 11.31 11.57 -15.17
N GLY A 234 11.55 11.10 -16.39
CA GLY A 234 12.69 11.52 -17.20
C GLY A 234 14.02 10.97 -16.67
N THR A 235 14.98 11.86 -16.42
CA THR A 235 16.33 11.50 -15.93
C THR A 235 16.45 11.72 -14.43
N ILE A 236 17.16 10.80 -13.77
CA ILE A 236 17.47 10.85 -12.34
C ILE A 236 18.71 11.69 -12.11
N VAL A 237 18.67 12.54 -11.08
CA VAL A 237 19.85 13.21 -10.52
C VAL A 237 19.96 12.87 -9.04
N GLU A 238 21.07 12.25 -8.68
CA GLU A 238 21.42 11.87 -7.30
C GLU A 238 22.35 12.91 -6.68
N LYS A 239 22.09 13.30 -5.43
CA LYS A 239 22.88 14.29 -4.71
C LYS A 239 23.09 13.87 -3.27
N GLU A 240 24.35 13.79 -2.87
CA GLU A 240 24.77 13.69 -1.48
C GLU A 240 24.97 15.09 -0.90
N LEU A 241 24.10 15.50 0.02
CA LEU A 241 24.19 16.79 0.70
C LEU A 241 25.09 16.64 1.93
N GLN A 242 26.09 17.51 2.06
CA GLN A 242 26.92 17.58 3.26
C GLN A 242 26.14 18.21 4.43
N ALA A 243 26.66 18.06 5.65
CA ALA A 243 26.04 18.65 6.82
C ALA A 243 25.92 20.17 6.69
N GLY A 244 24.69 20.69 6.78
CA GLY A 244 24.37 22.11 6.61
C GLY A 244 24.30 22.60 5.16
N GLU A 245 24.68 21.78 4.17
CA GLU A 245 24.52 22.11 2.75
C GLU A 245 23.03 22.21 2.40
N THR A 246 22.65 23.28 1.71
CA THR A 246 21.26 23.54 1.33
C THR A 246 21.07 23.43 -0.18
N LEU A 247 20.00 22.77 -0.59
CA LEU A 247 19.58 22.64 -1.97
C LEU A 247 18.12 23.07 -2.11
N ARG A 248 17.83 24.00 -3.02
CA ARG A 248 16.45 24.40 -3.34
C ARG A 248 16.03 23.70 -4.63
N VAL A 249 14.91 23.00 -4.58
CA VAL A 249 14.37 22.24 -5.72
C VAL A 249 12.91 22.59 -5.95
N ASP A 250 12.47 22.54 -7.21
CA ASP A 250 11.04 22.52 -7.52
C ASP A 250 10.40 21.34 -6.79
N THR A 251 9.29 21.57 -6.08
CA THR A 251 8.64 20.55 -5.25
C THR A 251 8.23 19.31 -6.05
N GLY A 252 7.84 19.44 -7.32
CA GLY A 252 7.52 18.30 -8.18
C GLY A 252 8.75 17.48 -8.57
N CYS A 253 9.94 18.10 -8.63
CA CYS A 253 11.19 17.43 -9.00
C CYS A 253 11.79 16.59 -7.86
N LEU A 254 11.27 16.67 -6.63
CA LEU A 254 11.74 15.83 -5.52
C LEU A 254 11.13 14.43 -5.62
N VAL A 255 11.98 13.41 -5.77
CA VAL A 255 11.55 12.00 -5.81
C VAL A 255 11.63 11.36 -4.43
N ALA A 256 12.81 11.40 -3.81
CA ALA A 256 13.05 10.81 -2.50
C ALA A 256 14.21 11.47 -1.76
N LEU A 257 14.27 11.25 -0.45
CA LEU A 257 15.34 11.68 0.43
C LEU A 257 15.54 10.69 1.59
N THR A 258 16.77 10.58 2.07
CA THR A 258 17.06 9.84 3.31
C THR A 258 16.57 10.62 4.52
N GLN A 259 16.18 9.91 5.59
CA GLN A 259 15.58 10.49 6.81
C GLN A 259 16.41 11.58 7.51
N THR A 260 17.70 11.70 7.23
CA THR A 260 18.59 12.70 7.81
C THR A 260 18.53 14.06 7.12
N VAL A 261 17.95 14.14 5.92
CA VAL A 261 17.77 15.39 5.18
C VAL A 261 16.56 16.13 5.75
N HIS A 262 16.79 17.34 6.27
CA HIS A 262 15.71 18.23 6.64
C HIS A 262 15.09 18.85 5.38
N TYR A 263 13.76 18.95 5.33
CA TYR A 263 13.07 19.57 4.21
C TYR A 263 11.93 20.47 4.69
N ASP A 264 11.74 21.58 3.99
CA ASP A 264 10.57 22.45 4.14
C ASP A 264 10.03 22.84 2.76
N ILE A 265 8.71 22.99 2.66
CA ILE A 265 8.02 23.34 1.42
C ILE A 265 7.50 24.76 1.50
N GLU A 266 8.18 25.66 0.79
CA GLU A 266 7.87 27.08 0.74
C GLU A 266 7.13 27.44 -0.54
N PHE A 267 6.12 28.30 -0.42
CA PHE A 267 5.53 28.95 -1.59
C PHE A 267 6.39 30.16 -1.96
N VAL A 268 6.88 30.19 -3.20
CA VAL A 268 7.69 31.30 -3.71
C VAL A 268 6.93 31.94 -4.87
N GLY A 269 5.90 32.72 -4.54
CA GLY A 269 5.09 33.39 -5.54
C GLY A 269 4.38 34.63 -5.02
N GLY A 270 4.71 35.80 -5.59
CA GLY A 270 3.84 36.96 -5.58
C GLY A 270 2.82 36.89 -6.74
N VAL A 271 1.70 37.60 -6.61
CA VAL A 271 0.55 37.62 -7.55
C VAL A 271 0.95 37.82 -9.02
N LYS A 272 2.09 38.46 -9.31
CA LYS A 272 2.57 38.69 -10.67
C LYS A 272 3.17 37.44 -11.35
N SER A 273 3.88 36.57 -10.64
CA SER A 273 4.50 35.37 -11.26
C SER A 273 3.45 34.32 -11.64
N ALA A 274 2.36 34.21 -10.88
CA ALA A 274 1.22 33.36 -11.22
C ALA A 274 0.49 33.83 -12.50
N LEU A 275 0.48 35.14 -12.77
CA LEU A 275 -0.23 35.74 -13.91
C LEU A 275 0.54 35.64 -15.25
N PHE A 276 1.87 35.52 -15.20
CA PHE A 276 2.72 35.48 -16.41
C PHE A 276 3.30 34.09 -16.72
N GLY A 277 3.10 33.09 -15.83
CA GLY A 277 3.73 31.77 -15.97
C GLY A 277 2.83 30.56 -15.75
N GLY A 278 1.57 30.72 -15.33
CA GLY A 278 0.61 29.61 -15.11
C GLY A 278 0.93 28.69 -13.91
N GLU A 279 2.19 28.63 -13.48
CA GLU A 279 2.67 27.72 -12.44
C GLU A 279 2.81 28.45 -11.09
N GLY A 280 2.10 27.98 -10.07
CA GLY A 280 2.43 28.31 -8.68
C GLY A 280 3.74 27.62 -8.31
N PHE A 281 4.83 28.37 -8.18
CA PHE A 281 6.13 27.81 -7.81
C PHE A 281 6.19 27.50 -6.31
N PHE A 282 6.14 26.20 -5.98
CA PHE A 282 6.53 25.70 -4.68
C PHE A 282 7.98 25.22 -4.77
N PHE A 283 8.82 25.65 -3.83
CA PHE A 283 10.15 25.11 -3.67
C PHE A 283 10.20 24.23 -2.43
N ALA A 284 10.87 23.10 -2.55
CA ALA A 284 11.40 22.39 -1.40
C ALA A 284 12.81 22.91 -1.10
N THR A 285 13.02 23.39 0.12
CA THR A 285 14.35 23.66 0.66
C THR A 285 14.81 22.40 1.38
N LEU A 286 15.89 21.79 0.91
CA LEU A 286 16.49 20.58 1.47
C LEU A 286 17.80 20.95 2.15
N GLN A 287 18.07 20.40 3.34
CA GLN A 287 19.30 20.64 4.08
C GLN A 287 19.89 19.31 4.58
N GLY A 288 21.16 19.09 4.24
CA GLY A 288 21.89 17.87 4.62
C GLY A 288 22.29 17.80 6.10
N PRO A 289 22.81 16.65 6.54
CA PRO A 289 23.42 15.62 5.68
C PRO A 289 22.44 14.58 5.13
N GLY A 290 22.75 14.01 3.97
CA GLY A 290 22.10 12.81 3.45
C GLY A 290 21.87 12.83 1.94
N HIS A 291 21.19 11.81 1.45
CA HIS A 291 21.00 11.58 0.02
C HIS A 291 19.64 12.06 -0.47
N VAL A 292 19.61 12.61 -1.68
CA VAL A 292 18.41 13.10 -2.36
C VAL A 292 18.38 12.62 -3.81
N TRP A 293 17.22 12.12 -4.23
CA TRP A 293 16.90 11.75 -5.61
C TRP A 293 15.96 12.78 -6.24
N LEU A 294 16.34 13.27 -7.41
CA LEU A 294 15.60 14.27 -8.17
C LEU A 294 15.23 13.75 -9.56
N GLN A 295 14.14 14.30 -10.12
CA GLN A 295 13.65 13.98 -11.46
C GLN A 295 13.61 15.22 -12.35
N SER A 296 13.93 15.04 -13.64
CA SER A 296 13.92 16.13 -14.62
C SER A 296 12.52 16.44 -15.17
N LEU A 297 11.64 15.44 -15.23
CA LEU A 297 10.30 15.55 -15.82
C LEU A 297 9.23 15.08 -14.82
N PRO A 298 8.85 15.91 -13.85
CA PRO A 298 7.82 15.54 -12.91
C PRO A 298 6.45 15.44 -13.57
N PHE A 299 5.67 14.43 -13.19
CA PHE A 299 4.34 14.17 -13.77
C PHE A 299 3.40 15.37 -13.63
N SER A 300 3.43 16.07 -12.49
CA SER A 300 2.63 17.27 -12.26
C SER A 300 2.89 18.39 -13.26
N ARG A 301 4.15 18.58 -13.68
CA ARG A 301 4.52 19.56 -14.72
C ARG A 301 4.04 19.11 -16.09
N LEU A 302 4.23 17.84 -16.42
CA LEU A 302 3.73 17.27 -17.68
C LEU A 302 2.21 17.41 -17.80
N ALA A 303 1.48 17.01 -16.75
CA ALA A 303 0.03 17.09 -16.67
C ALA A 303 -0.47 18.54 -16.74
N GLY A 304 0.18 19.46 -16.01
CA GLY A 304 -0.13 20.89 -16.05
C GLY A 304 0.00 21.46 -17.47
N ARG A 305 1.09 21.14 -18.18
CA ARG A 305 1.31 21.60 -19.56
C ARG A 305 0.32 21.02 -20.56
N ILE A 306 -0.04 19.75 -20.42
CA ILE A 306 -1.11 19.15 -21.23
C ILE A 306 -2.45 19.84 -20.94
N HIS A 307 -2.78 20.10 -19.68
CA HIS A 307 -4.02 20.78 -19.31
C HIS A 307 -4.10 22.21 -19.84
N GLU A 308 -3.01 22.98 -19.76
CA GLU A 308 -2.92 24.35 -20.30
C GLU A 308 -3.10 24.40 -21.82
N THR A 309 -2.68 23.35 -22.53
CA THR A 309 -2.69 23.30 -24.00
C THR A 309 -3.87 22.52 -24.57
N ALA A 310 -4.56 21.73 -23.74
CA ALA A 310 -5.75 20.99 -24.14
C ALA A 310 -6.86 21.97 -24.53
N PRO A 311 -7.56 21.76 -25.66
CA PRO A 311 -8.68 22.60 -26.03
C PRO A 311 -9.76 22.49 -24.95
N GLN A 312 -10.05 23.60 -24.26
CA GLN A 312 -11.09 23.69 -23.22
C GLN A 312 -12.53 23.59 -23.75
N ASN A 313 -12.71 23.03 -24.96
CA ASN A 313 -14.01 22.84 -25.55
C ASN A 313 -14.73 21.70 -24.80
N ASN A 314 -15.73 22.07 -23.99
CA ASN A 314 -16.72 21.20 -23.35
C ASN A 314 -17.63 20.47 -24.37
N ALA A 315 -17.04 19.87 -25.40
CA ALA A 315 -17.72 19.10 -26.42
C ALA A 315 -16.83 17.91 -26.80
N GLY A 316 -16.83 16.85 -25.98
CA GLY A 316 -16.28 15.57 -26.45
C GLY A 316 -15.61 14.65 -25.44
N PHE A 317 -15.54 14.96 -24.15
CA PHE A 317 -15.13 13.96 -23.15
C PHE A 317 -16.33 13.57 -22.28
N SER A 318 -17.30 12.90 -22.91
CA SER A 318 -18.22 12.05 -22.15
C SER A 318 -17.40 10.92 -21.55
N THR A 319 -17.33 10.87 -20.23
CA THR A 319 -17.01 9.66 -19.46
C THR A 319 -18.12 8.63 -19.70
N SER A 320 -18.17 8.09 -20.92
CA SER A 320 -18.89 6.87 -21.22
C SER A 320 -17.85 5.77 -21.16
N GLY A 321 -17.63 5.26 -19.94
CA GLY A 321 -16.90 4.01 -19.76
C GLY A 321 -17.57 2.91 -20.58
N GLU A 322 -16.74 2.11 -21.24
CA GLU A 322 -17.13 0.83 -21.80
C GLU A 322 -17.92 0.04 -20.73
N GLY A 323 -19.24 -0.12 -20.91
CA GLY A 323 -20.03 -1.04 -20.10
C GLY A 323 -21.41 -0.62 -19.60
N SER A 324 -21.97 0.54 -19.97
CA SER A 324 -23.34 0.91 -19.55
C SER A 324 -24.30 1.12 -20.72
N ILE A 325 -25.03 0.06 -21.07
CA ILE A 325 -26.14 0.02 -22.03
C ILE A 325 -27.43 0.74 -21.54
N LEU A 326 -27.33 1.66 -20.59
CA LEU A 326 -28.48 2.36 -19.99
C LEU A 326 -28.47 3.90 -20.19
N GLY A 327 -27.63 4.43 -21.09
CA GLY A 327 -27.54 5.88 -21.36
C GLY A 327 -28.59 6.49 -22.30
N GLY A 328 -29.58 5.72 -22.77
CA GLY A 328 -30.44 6.10 -23.89
C GLY A 328 -31.77 6.82 -23.59
N LEU A 329 -32.15 7.01 -22.32
CA LEU A 329 -33.53 7.45 -21.98
C LEU A 329 -33.65 8.81 -21.27
N GLY A 330 -32.55 9.55 -21.09
CA GLY A 330 -32.55 10.81 -20.30
C GLY A 330 -32.93 12.09 -21.05
N ASN A 331 -32.86 12.13 -22.39
CA ASN A 331 -32.92 13.40 -23.14
C ASN A 331 -34.26 13.67 -23.86
N LEU A 332 -35.40 13.30 -23.27
CA LEU A 332 -36.72 13.57 -23.87
C LEU A 332 -37.58 14.64 -23.19
N PHE A 333 -37.10 15.29 -22.14
CA PHE A 333 -37.83 16.40 -21.51
C PHE A 333 -36.88 17.50 -21.06
N GLU A 334 -36.52 18.39 -21.98
CA GLU A 334 -36.25 19.81 -21.71
C GLU A 334 -36.17 20.53 -23.07
N ARG A 335 -37.30 21.13 -23.46
CA ARG A 335 -37.43 22.06 -24.57
C ARG A 335 -38.27 23.23 -24.09
#